data_AF-A0AAV6B326-F1
#
_entry.id   AF-A0AAV6B326-F1
#
_cell.length_a   1.000
_cell.length_b   1.000
_cell.length_c   1.000
_cell.angle_alpha   90.00
_cell.angle_beta   90.00
_cell.angle_gamma   90.00
#
_symmetry.space_group_name_H-M   'P 1'
#
loop_
_entity.id
_entity.type
_entity.pdbx_description
1 polymer ?
#
loop_
_entity_poly.entity_id
_entity_poly.type
_entity_poly.pdbx_seq_one_letter_code
_entity_poly.pdbx_strand_id
1 'polypeptide(L)'
;MKLLTLRLTQNMHARSSLLALALCVGATSGEGALGIFEDHADIGATRRAGSAEYHAATQAYTVSGGGENMWFTNDAFHFVWKRVSGDVTLAADISFPTAGGNAHRKACLLIRQSLEPESAYADAVVHGDGLTSLQYRETRNARTYEIQSGVSGPKRLRIEKRGKYVSMSIAAEGEPLH
;
A
#
# COMPACT_ATOMS: atom_id res chain seq x y z
N MET A 1 -9.05 7.12 -16.84
CA MET A 1 -8.60 5.81 -16.36
C MET A 1 -7.22 6.05 -15.77
N LYS A 2 -7.04 5.92 -14.45
CA LYS A 2 -5.75 6.16 -13.80
C LYS A 2 -5.18 4.79 -13.47
N LEU A 3 -4.15 4.39 -14.21
CA LEU A 3 -3.43 3.14 -14.01
C LEU A 3 -2.30 3.46 -13.01
N LEU A 4 -2.00 2.58 -12.05
CA LEU A 4 -0.92 2.73 -11.07
C LEU A 4 -0.13 1.43 -10.98
N THR A 5 1.19 1.47 -11.03
CA THR A 5 2.01 0.25 -10.89
C THR A 5 2.74 0.23 -9.55
N LEU A 6 2.48 -0.79 -8.70
CA LEU A 6 3.24 -1.09 -7.48
C LEU A 6 4.14 -2.32 -7.70
N ARG A 7 5.45 -2.22 -7.52
CA ARG A 7 6.34 -3.41 -7.50
C ARG A 7 6.77 -3.76 -6.09
N LEU A 8 6.43 -4.96 -5.62
CA LEU A 8 6.81 -5.42 -4.28
C LEU A 8 8.21 -6.03 -4.29
N THR A 9 9.01 -5.72 -3.28
CA THR A 9 10.26 -6.45 -2.99
C THR A 9 10.09 -7.18 -1.67
N GLN A 10 10.01 -8.51 -1.68
CA GLN A 10 9.91 -9.29 -0.45
C GLN A 10 11.29 -9.39 0.21
N ASN A 11 11.46 -8.78 1.39
CA ASN A 11 12.57 -9.08 2.29
C ASN A 11 12.05 -9.91 3.47
N MET A 12 11.98 -11.23 3.30
CA MET A 12 11.72 -12.13 4.43
C MET A 12 13.00 -12.31 5.24
N HIS A 13 13.12 -11.65 6.39
CA HIS A 13 14.17 -11.96 7.36
C HIS A 13 13.67 -13.06 8.31
N ALA A 14 13.85 -14.32 7.90
CA ALA A 14 13.67 -15.46 8.79
C ALA A 14 14.88 -15.52 9.75
N ARG A 15 14.65 -15.28 11.04
CA ARG A 15 15.66 -15.53 12.08
C ARG A 15 15.73 -17.02 12.36
N SER A 16 16.85 -17.63 11.99
CA SER A 16 17.13 -19.06 12.17
C SER A 16 17.18 -19.46 13.65
N SER A 17 16.49 -20.54 14.00
CA SER A 17 16.75 -21.34 15.20
C SER A 17 16.57 -22.81 14.81
N LEU A 18 17.62 -23.62 14.99
CA LEU A 18 17.68 -25.04 14.64
C LEU A 18 16.76 -25.88 15.55
N LEU A 19 15.92 -26.73 14.96
CA LEU A 19 15.92 -28.21 15.08
C LEU A 19 14.50 -28.79 14.89
N ALA A 20 14.21 -29.35 13.72
CA ALA A 20 13.32 -30.50 13.54
C ALA A 20 13.39 -30.98 12.07
N LEU A 21 13.77 -32.23 11.87
CA LEU A 21 13.72 -32.91 10.58
C LEU A 21 12.26 -33.30 10.31
N ALA A 22 11.57 -32.53 9.47
CA ALA A 22 10.29 -32.89 8.89
C ALA A 22 10.37 -32.75 7.37
N LEU A 23 10.19 -33.87 6.67
CA LEU A 23 10.07 -33.93 5.23
C LEU A 23 8.69 -33.35 4.85
N CYS A 24 8.57 -32.03 4.82
CA CYS A 24 7.38 -31.36 4.32
C CYS A 24 7.50 -31.22 2.81
N VAL A 25 6.73 -32.06 2.11
CA VAL A 25 6.40 -31.93 0.70
C VAL A 25 6.02 -30.46 0.43
N GLY A 26 6.66 -29.86 -0.58
CA GLY A 26 6.58 -28.44 -0.86
C GLY A 26 5.15 -27.94 -1.01
N ALA A 27 4.74 -27.02 -0.15
CA ALA A 27 3.65 -26.12 -0.47
C ALA A 27 4.18 -25.14 -1.52
N THR A 28 3.90 -25.42 -2.79
CA THR A 28 3.92 -24.37 -3.80
C THR A 28 2.84 -23.38 -3.40
N SER A 29 3.22 -22.27 -2.76
CA SER A 29 2.35 -21.11 -2.65
C SER A 29 2.14 -20.60 -4.08
N GLY A 30 1.12 -21.13 -4.75
CA GLY A 30 0.60 -20.53 -5.97
C GLY A 30 0.13 -19.14 -5.59
N GLU A 31 0.91 -18.12 -5.95
CA GLU A 31 0.45 -16.74 -5.95
C GLU A 31 -0.87 -16.73 -6.74
N GLY A 32 -1.97 -16.39 -6.05
CA GLY A 32 -3.28 -16.30 -6.68
C GLY A 32 -3.31 -15.20 -7.73
N ALA A 33 -4.48 -14.96 -8.34
CA ALA A 33 -4.65 -13.88 -9.32
C ALA A 33 -4.25 -12.48 -8.80
N LEU A 34 -4.08 -12.31 -7.48
CA LEU A 34 -3.66 -11.07 -6.80
C LEU A 34 -2.32 -11.22 -6.04
N GLY A 35 -1.47 -12.18 -6.39
CA GLY A 35 -0.16 -12.36 -5.79
C GLY A 35 -0.21 -12.64 -4.29
N ILE A 36 0.38 -11.74 -3.48
CA ILE A 36 0.40 -11.86 -2.01
C ILE A 36 -0.92 -11.46 -1.33
N PHE A 37 -1.84 -10.79 -2.05
CA PHE A 37 -3.09 -10.26 -1.53
C PHE A 37 -4.25 -11.24 -1.74
N GLU A 38 -5.30 -11.06 -0.94
CA GLU A 38 -6.45 -11.98 -0.89
C GLU A 38 -7.61 -11.49 -1.74
N ASP A 39 -7.84 -10.17 -1.80
CA ASP A 39 -9.00 -9.60 -2.46
C ASP A 39 -8.76 -8.11 -2.83
N HIS A 40 -9.71 -7.51 -3.55
CA HIS A 40 -9.72 -6.07 -3.84
C HIS A 40 -11.15 -5.53 -3.94
N ALA A 41 -11.36 -4.28 -3.53
CA ALA A 41 -12.67 -3.66 -3.56
C ALA A 41 -12.59 -2.13 -3.64
N ASP A 42 -13.66 -1.52 -4.15
CA ASP A 42 -13.91 -0.11 -3.96
C ASP A 42 -14.43 0.17 -2.54
N ILE A 43 -13.90 1.23 -1.94
CA ILE A 43 -14.22 1.70 -0.60
C ILE A 43 -14.94 3.02 -0.75
N GLY A 44 -16.07 3.18 -0.06
CA GLY A 44 -16.88 4.38 -0.12
C GLY A 44 -17.51 4.64 -1.49
N ALA A 45 -17.87 5.90 -1.74
CA ALA A 45 -18.55 6.28 -2.97
C ALA A 45 -17.54 6.52 -4.10
N THR A 46 -17.43 5.56 -5.03
CA THR A 46 -16.57 5.66 -6.21
C THR A 46 -17.39 5.92 -7.48
N ARG A 47 -17.02 6.92 -8.27
CA ARG A 47 -17.73 7.24 -9.53
C ARG A 47 -17.43 6.27 -10.66
N ARG A 48 -16.32 5.54 -10.55
CA ARG A 48 -15.90 4.50 -11.49
C ARG A 48 -15.39 3.33 -10.68
N ALA A 49 -15.80 2.12 -11.09
CA ALA A 49 -15.27 0.91 -10.49
C ALA A 49 -13.75 0.86 -10.67
N GLY A 50 -13.04 0.50 -9.61
CA GLY A 50 -11.61 0.24 -9.67
C GLY A 50 -11.28 -1.14 -10.21
N SER A 51 -10.00 -1.40 -10.41
CA SER A 51 -9.48 -2.69 -10.85
C SER A 51 -8.11 -2.98 -10.26
N ALA A 52 -7.75 -4.27 -10.21
CA ALA A 52 -6.45 -4.73 -9.79
C ALA A 52 -5.99 -5.88 -10.70
N GLU A 53 -4.77 -5.77 -11.20
CA GLU A 53 -4.11 -6.80 -12.02
C GLU A 53 -2.74 -7.09 -11.42
N TYR A 54 -2.40 -8.38 -11.23
CA TYR A 54 -1.07 -8.78 -10.80
C TYR A 54 -0.28 -9.42 -11.94
N HIS A 55 0.92 -8.91 -12.18
CA HIS A 55 1.85 -9.39 -13.18
C HIS A 55 2.97 -10.20 -12.52
N ALA A 56 2.78 -11.52 -12.40
CA ALA A 56 3.71 -12.41 -11.71
C ALA A 56 5.15 -12.34 -12.24
N ALA A 57 5.34 -12.18 -13.56
CA ALA A 57 6.67 -12.09 -14.17
C ALA A 57 7.49 -10.88 -13.71
N THR A 58 6.83 -9.79 -13.28
CA THR A 58 7.49 -8.54 -12.85
C THR A 58 7.22 -8.20 -11.38
N GLN A 59 6.43 -9.04 -10.70
CA GLN A 59 5.91 -8.83 -9.34
C GLN A 59 5.27 -7.45 -9.17
N ALA A 60 4.53 -7.04 -10.20
CA ALA A 60 3.93 -5.72 -10.30
C ALA A 60 2.40 -5.79 -10.20
N TYR A 61 1.81 -4.86 -9.47
CA TYR A 61 0.37 -4.66 -9.40
C TYR A 61 -0.01 -3.44 -10.19
N THR A 62 -0.94 -3.60 -11.12
CA THR A 62 -1.60 -2.50 -11.79
C THR A 62 -2.95 -2.24 -11.15
N VAL A 63 -3.10 -1.10 -10.49
CA VAL A 63 -4.29 -0.72 -9.72
C VAL A 63 -4.93 0.51 -10.32
N SER A 64 -6.25 0.51 -10.50
CA SER A 64 -7.01 1.67 -10.91
C SER A 64 -8.11 1.99 -9.91
N GLY A 65 -8.40 3.28 -9.72
CA GLY A 65 -9.41 3.75 -8.79
C GLY A 65 -10.16 4.98 -9.30
N GLY A 66 -11.42 5.10 -8.89
CA GLY A 66 -12.35 6.16 -9.29
C GLY A 66 -12.99 6.93 -8.13
N GLY A 67 -12.43 6.80 -6.93
CA GLY A 67 -12.91 7.50 -5.74
C GLY A 67 -12.47 8.96 -5.66
N GLU A 68 -13.13 9.71 -4.78
CA GLU A 68 -12.95 11.15 -4.61
C GLU A 68 -11.61 11.48 -3.93
N ASN A 69 -11.36 10.93 -2.74
CA ASN A 69 -10.12 11.14 -1.97
C ASN A 69 -10.03 10.21 -0.75
N MET A 70 -8.84 10.10 -0.15
CA MET A 70 -8.65 9.65 1.24
C MET A 70 -8.27 10.87 2.09
N TRP A 71 -9.26 11.53 2.68
CA TRP A 71 -9.06 12.76 3.46
C TRP A 71 -10.25 13.07 4.35
N PHE A 72 -10.08 13.95 5.33
CA PHE A 72 -11.10 14.25 6.35
C PHE A 72 -11.63 12.96 7.01
N THR A 73 -12.94 12.73 7.00
CA THR A 73 -13.61 11.67 7.75
C THR A 73 -14.00 10.47 6.91
N ASN A 74 -14.00 10.58 5.58
CA ASN A 74 -14.51 9.54 4.68
C ASN A 74 -13.58 9.34 3.50
N ASP A 75 -13.29 8.08 3.23
CA ASP A 75 -12.42 7.66 2.15
C ASP A 75 -13.22 7.11 0.98
N ALA A 76 -12.78 7.46 -0.23
CA ALA A 76 -13.27 6.91 -1.48
C ALA A 76 -12.10 6.52 -2.37
N PHE A 77 -11.86 5.22 -2.58
CA PHE A 77 -10.71 4.69 -3.33
C PHE A 77 -10.87 3.20 -3.68
N HIS A 78 -9.94 2.66 -4.47
CA HIS A 78 -9.84 1.22 -4.74
C HIS A 78 -8.70 0.61 -3.95
N PHE A 79 -8.93 -0.55 -3.31
CA PHE A 79 -7.98 -1.15 -2.38
C PHE A 79 -7.73 -2.63 -2.69
N VAL A 80 -6.47 -3.03 -2.79
CA VAL A 80 -6.03 -4.43 -2.90
C VAL A 80 -5.44 -4.84 -1.56
N TRP A 81 -5.93 -5.93 -0.96
CA TRP A 81 -5.73 -6.15 0.46
C TRP A 81 -5.66 -7.61 0.87
N LYS A 82 -5.08 -7.82 2.05
CA LYS A 82 -5.14 -9.07 2.81
C LYS A 82 -5.28 -8.76 4.28
N ARG A 83 -5.82 -9.69 5.06
CA ARG A 83 -5.89 -9.51 6.52
C ARG A 83 -4.57 -9.90 7.16
N VAL A 84 -4.09 -9.08 8.09
CA VAL A 84 -2.87 -9.34 8.87
C VAL A 84 -3.13 -9.01 10.34
N SER A 85 -2.33 -9.61 11.22
CA SER A 85 -2.32 -9.29 12.64
C SER A 85 -0.88 -9.10 13.12
N GLY A 86 -0.70 -8.32 14.19
CA GLY A 86 0.62 -8.04 14.76
C GLY A 86 1.41 -6.97 14.00
N ASP A 87 2.71 -7.20 13.89
CA ASP A 87 3.66 -6.34 13.20
C ASP A 87 3.69 -6.68 11.71
N VAL A 88 3.76 -5.66 10.86
CA VAL A 88 3.76 -5.84 9.41
C VAL A 88 4.61 -4.78 8.74
N THR A 89 5.31 -5.17 7.68
CA THR A 89 6.08 -4.27 6.82
C THR A 89 5.64 -4.51 5.38
N LEU A 90 5.37 -3.43 4.65
CA LEU A 90 5.04 -3.46 3.23
C LEU A 90 5.89 -2.41 2.52
N ALA A 91 6.51 -2.77 1.40
CA ALA A 91 7.32 -1.86 0.61
C ALA A 91 7.07 -2.08 -0.88
N ALA A 92 7.00 -0.98 -1.64
CA ALA A 92 6.84 -1.06 -3.08
C ALA A 92 7.47 0.14 -3.80
N ASP A 93 7.87 -0.09 -5.04
CA ASP A 93 8.11 1.00 -5.98
C ASP A 93 6.78 1.51 -6.51
N ILE A 94 6.58 2.83 -6.46
CA ILE A 94 5.35 3.50 -6.88
C ILE A 94 5.61 4.25 -8.18
N SER A 95 4.67 4.18 -9.11
CA SER A 95 4.73 4.98 -10.34
C SER A 95 3.37 5.24 -10.94
N PHE A 96 3.15 6.47 -11.41
CA PHE A 96 1.99 6.83 -12.23
C PHE A 96 2.35 6.67 -13.71
N PRO A 97 1.91 5.59 -14.39
CA PRO A 97 2.19 5.36 -15.82
C PRO A 97 1.62 6.43 -16.76
N THR A 98 0.62 7.20 -16.32
CA THR A 98 0.06 8.30 -17.11
C THR A 98 0.42 9.65 -16.52
N ALA A 99 1.01 10.52 -17.34
CA ALA A 99 1.28 11.91 -16.97
C ALA A 99 -0.03 12.71 -16.80
N GLY A 100 0.04 13.80 -16.02
CA GLY A 100 -1.07 14.73 -15.81
C GLY A 100 -2.20 14.19 -14.91
N GLY A 101 -3.39 14.76 -15.04
CA GLY A 101 -4.54 14.45 -14.19
C GLY A 101 -4.60 15.31 -12.91
N ASN A 102 -5.40 14.88 -11.93
CA ASN A 102 -5.54 15.60 -10.67
C ASN A 102 -4.23 15.51 -9.86
N ALA A 103 -3.69 16.66 -9.44
CA ALA A 103 -2.46 16.79 -8.65
C ALA A 103 -2.48 15.95 -7.37
N HIS A 104 -3.63 15.90 -6.69
CA HIS A 104 -3.84 15.12 -5.48
C HIS A 104 -4.35 13.69 -5.73
N ARG A 105 -4.20 13.14 -6.95
CA ARG A 105 -4.38 11.68 -7.13
C ARG A 105 -3.34 10.96 -6.27
N LYS A 106 -3.73 9.90 -5.59
CA LYS A 106 -2.88 9.22 -4.60
C LYS A 106 -2.51 7.81 -5.03
N ALA A 107 -1.32 7.41 -4.63
CA ALA A 107 -0.82 6.06 -4.69
C ALA A 107 -0.15 5.75 -3.36
N CYS A 108 -0.60 4.74 -2.63
CA CYS A 108 -0.14 4.51 -1.27
C CYS A 108 0.04 3.05 -0.91
N LEU A 109 0.82 2.83 0.14
CA LEU A 109 0.83 1.62 0.95
C LEU A 109 0.01 1.90 2.20
N LEU A 110 -0.98 1.06 2.49
CA LEU A 110 -2.03 1.36 3.47
C LEU A 110 -2.15 0.26 4.53
N ILE A 111 -2.23 0.67 5.79
CA ILE A 111 -2.63 -0.16 6.93
C ILE A 111 -3.93 0.43 7.48
N ARG A 112 -5.02 -0.36 7.50
CA ARG A 112 -6.34 0.09 7.94
C ARG A 112 -7.05 -0.96 8.79
N GLN A 113 -7.92 -0.52 9.70
CA GLN A 113 -8.60 -1.40 10.65
C GLN A 113 -9.82 -2.14 10.06
N SER A 114 -10.58 -1.49 9.17
CA SER A 114 -11.74 -2.10 8.51
C SER A 114 -11.87 -1.60 7.07
N LEU A 115 -12.73 -2.22 6.26
CA LEU A 115 -13.05 -1.77 4.90
C LEU A 115 -14.09 -0.63 4.87
N GLU A 116 -14.48 -0.09 6.02
CA GLU A 116 -15.43 1.03 6.08
C GLU A 116 -14.77 2.37 5.70
N PRO A 117 -15.47 3.29 5.01
CA PRO A 117 -14.92 4.56 4.53
C PRO A 117 -14.28 5.44 5.60
N GLU A 118 -14.76 5.37 6.83
CA GLU A 118 -14.33 6.21 7.96
C GLU A 118 -13.33 5.53 8.89
N SER A 119 -12.76 4.38 8.48
CA SER A 119 -11.83 3.58 9.28
C SER A 119 -10.62 4.39 9.75
N ALA A 120 -10.12 4.06 10.95
CA ALA A 120 -8.76 4.42 11.32
C ALA A 120 -7.76 3.78 10.35
N TYR A 121 -6.72 4.53 9.97
CA TYR A 121 -5.69 4.09 9.04
C TYR A 121 -4.37 4.84 9.21
N ALA A 122 -3.31 4.28 8.63
CA ALA A 122 -2.08 4.97 8.32
C ALA A 122 -1.59 4.55 6.92
N ASP A 123 -1.09 5.51 6.13
CA ASP A 123 -0.55 5.26 4.81
C ASP A 123 0.79 5.96 4.58
N ALA A 124 1.60 5.37 3.69
CA ALA A 124 2.70 6.04 3.04
C ALA A 124 2.24 6.35 1.61
N VAL A 125 2.10 7.63 1.27
CA VAL A 125 1.46 8.08 0.02
C VAL A 125 2.37 8.97 -0.80
N VAL A 126 2.28 8.80 -2.12
CA VAL A 126 2.77 9.76 -3.13
C VAL A 126 1.58 10.30 -3.89
N HIS A 127 1.52 11.62 -4.02
CA HIS A 127 0.55 12.35 -4.81
C HIS A 127 1.03 12.52 -6.26
N GLY A 128 0.11 12.79 -7.17
CA GLY A 128 0.40 13.00 -8.59
C GLY A 128 1.32 14.20 -8.87
N ASP A 129 1.37 15.18 -7.98
CA ASP A 129 2.29 16.32 -8.00
C ASP A 129 3.63 16.07 -7.30
N GLY A 130 3.82 14.87 -6.74
CA GLY A 130 5.03 14.46 -6.03
C GLY A 130 4.97 14.68 -4.52
N LEU A 131 3.94 15.36 -3.97
CA LEU A 131 3.79 15.49 -2.52
C LEU A 131 3.76 14.09 -1.89
N THR A 132 4.65 13.88 -0.93
CA THR A 132 4.83 12.58 -0.27
C THR A 132 4.65 12.76 1.22
N SER A 133 3.84 11.92 1.84
CA SER A 133 3.53 12.03 3.27
C SER A 133 3.19 10.70 3.90
N LEU A 134 3.35 10.65 5.23
CA LEU A 134 2.66 9.69 6.08
C LEU A 134 1.31 10.32 6.45
N GLN A 135 0.20 9.75 5.98
CA GLN A 135 -1.15 10.23 6.35
C GLN A 135 -1.81 9.24 7.30
N TYR A 136 -2.61 9.75 8.24
CA TYR A 136 -3.27 8.88 9.22
C TYR A 136 -4.57 9.45 9.74
N ARG A 137 -5.44 8.53 10.17
CA ARG A 137 -6.66 8.79 10.94
C ARG A 137 -6.62 7.91 12.18
N GLU A 138 -6.55 8.53 13.35
CA GLU A 138 -6.33 7.79 14.62
C GLU A 138 -7.53 6.92 15.02
N THR A 139 -8.74 7.42 14.82
CA THR A 139 -9.98 6.74 15.23
C THR A 139 -11.05 6.87 14.16
N ARG A 140 -12.05 5.99 14.21
CA ARG A 140 -13.17 6.00 13.27
C ARG A 140 -13.83 7.39 13.24
N ASN A 141 -14.11 7.92 12.05
CA ASN A 141 -14.67 9.27 11.82
C ASN A 141 -13.79 10.46 12.26
N ALA A 142 -12.56 10.26 12.73
CA ALA A 142 -11.66 11.39 12.98
C ALA A 142 -11.21 12.02 11.66
N ARG A 143 -10.70 13.26 11.73
CA ARG A 143 -10.06 13.88 10.57
C ARG A 143 -8.74 13.18 10.25
N THR A 144 -8.36 13.17 8.97
CA THR A 144 -7.01 12.81 8.53
C THR A 144 -6.00 13.90 8.93
N TYR A 145 -4.80 13.45 9.32
CA TYR A 145 -3.60 14.25 9.55
C TYR A 145 -2.49 13.77 8.62
N GLU A 146 -1.46 14.58 8.45
CA GLU A 146 -0.29 14.20 7.66
C GLU A 146 1.03 14.70 8.25
N ILE A 147 2.09 13.96 7.94
CA ILE A 147 3.49 14.35 8.15
C ILE A 147 4.14 14.33 6.77
N GLN A 148 4.48 15.50 6.24
CA GLN A 148 5.04 15.63 4.90
C GLN A 148 6.55 15.31 4.90
N SER A 149 6.97 14.60 3.86
CA SER A 149 8.38 14.38 3.55
C SER A 149 8.97 15.62 2.88
N GLY A 150 10.26 15.88 3.15
CA GLY A 150 11.04 16.85 2.37
C GLY A 150 11.45 16.34 0.98
N VAL A 151 11.25 15.05 0.68
CA VAL A 151 11.55 14.42 -0.60
C VAL A 151 10.28 14.32 -1.43
N SER A 152 10.32 14.88 -2.64
CA SER A 152 9.23 14.81 -3.61
C SER A 152 9.36 13.59 -4.51
N GLY A 153 8.25 12.87 -4.72
CA GLY A 153 8.12 11.76 -5.66
C GLY A 153 9.19 10.66 -5.53
N PRO A 154 9.47 10.11 -4.34
CA PRO A 154 10.41 9.01 -4.20
C PRO A 154 9.94 7.81 -5.01
N LYS A 155 10.90 7.01 -5.49
CA LYS A 155 10.59 5.81 -6.26
C LYS A 155 9.97 4.74 -5.38
N ARG A 156 10.48 4.59 -4.15
CA ARG A 156 10.10 3.52 -3.23
C ARG A 156 9.51 4.07 -1.94
N LEU A 157 8.42 3.45 -1.52
CA LEU A 157 7.81 3.65 -0.20
C LEU A 157 7.91 2.38 0.61
N ARG A 158 7.99 2.53 1.93
CA ARG A 158 7.74 1.47 2.91
C ARG A 158 6.85 2.02 4.01
N ILE A 159 5.85 1.22 4.40
CA ILE A 159 5.10 1.40 5.64
C ILE A 159 5.36 0.22 6.56
N GLU A 160 5.56 0.51 7.83
CA GLU A 160 5.83 -0.51 8.84
C GLU A 160 5.01 -0.23 10.10
N LYS A 161 4.32 -1.25 10.60
CA LYS A 161 3.67 -1.23 11.92
C LYS A 161 4.45 -2.11 12.87
N ARG A 162 4.87 -1.54 14.00
CA ARG A 162 5.50 -2.23 15.12
C ARG A 162 4.83 -1.86 16.44
N GLY A 163 4.16 -2.83 17.07
CA GLY A 163 3.34 -2.60 18.25
C GLY A 163 2.27 -1.53 17.98
N LYS A 164 2.42 -0.39 18.67
CA LYS A 164 1.52 0.78 18.59
C LYS A 164 1.96 1.83 17.55
N TYR A 165 3.13 1.66 16.94
CA TYR A 165 3.72 2.66 16.06
C TYR A 165 3.56 2.25 14.60
N VAL A 166 3.36 3.25 13.75
CA VAL A 166 3.47 3.14 12.29
C VAL A 166 4.54 4.12 11.83
N SER A 167 5.47 3.65 10.99
CA SER A 167 6.50 4.46 10.36
C SER A 167 6.40 4.39 8.85
N MET A 168 6.83 5.48 8.21
CA MET A 168 7.08 5.55 6.78
C MET A 168 8.58 5.69 6.55
N SER A 169 9.11 4.94 5.58
CA SER A 169 10.44 5.13 5.02
C SER A 169 10.34 5.31 3.53
N ILE A 170 11.30 6.03 2.95
CA ILE A 170 11.32 6.35 1.52
C ILE A 170 12.72 6.11 0.95
N ALA A 171 12.80 5.93 -0.37
CA ALA A 171 14.07 5.93 -1.08
C ALA A 171 13.91 6.47 -2.50
N ALA A 172 14.95 7.16 -2.98
CA ALA A 172 15.12 7.44 -4.38
C ALA A 172 15.46 6.15 -5.16
N GLU A 173 15.48 6.24 -6.49
CA GLU A 173 15.86 5.12 -7.34
C GLU A 173 17.33 4.73 -7.09
N GLY A 174 17.56 3.44 -6.78
CA GLY A 174 18.91 2.93 -6.51
C GLY A 174 19.44 3.19 -5.08
N GLU A 175 18.68 3.86 -4.21
CA GLU A 175 19.08 4.17 -2.85
C GLU A 175 18.47 3.22 -1.79
N PRO A 176 19.12 3.04 -0.63
CA PRO A 176 18.53 2.29 0.48
C PRO A 176 17.37 3.05 1.14
N LEU A 177 16.38 2.30 1.63
CA LEU A 177 15.30 2.81 2.48
C LEU A 177 15.86 3.40 3.77
N HIS A 178 15.51 4.65 4.04
CA HIS A 178 15.78 5.36 5.30
C HIS A 178 14.48 5.74 6.00
#